data_AF-D7GF00-F1
#
_entry.id   AF-D7GF00-F1
#
_cell.length_a   1.000
_cell.length_b   1.000
_cell.length_c   1.000
_cell.angle_alpha   90.00
_cell.angle_beta   90.00
_cell.angle_gamma   90.00
#
_symmetry.space_group_name_H-M   'P 1'
#
loop_
_entity.id
_entity.type
_entity.pdbx_description
1 polymer ?
#
loop_
_entity_poly.entity_id
_entity_poly.type
_entity_poly.pdbx_seq_one_letter_code
_entity_poly.pdbx_strand_id
1 'polypeptide(L)'
;MSDNSWADDRLNTPGDRTRFKRHLKNPFTGDSFGQFAEWVARFMGSPAFLLWMTIFVISWISLNVLGSWHHWDAYPFILLNLAFSTQASYSAPLILLAQNRQEARDKLSLEDDRRVAAQSRADMDFLAREIASLRASVGEMATRDFVRSELRDQIRELIAELEDSDDEADDAASQESSHTDASPDGS
;
A
#
# COMPACT_ATOMS: atom_id res chain seq x y z
N MET A 1 7.92 -13.46 -47.69
CA MET A 1 8.07 -13.73 -46.24
C MET A 1 7.77 -12.44 -45.50
N SER A 2 6.61 -12.35 -44.85
CA SER A 2 6.23 -11.19 -44.02
C SER A 2 5.84 -11.75 -42.66
N ASP A 3 6.66 -11.41 -41.67
CA ASP A 3 6.65 -11.96 -40.32
C ASP A 3 5.51 -11.42 -39.45
N ASN A 4 4.97 -12.31 -38.62
CA ASN A 4 3.87 -12.08 -37.68
C ASN A 4 4.34 -11.37 -36.40
N SER A 5 4.77 -10.11 -36.50
CA SER A 5 5.18 -9.31 -35.33
C SER A 5 4.02 -8.78 -34.46
N TRP A 6 2.77 -9.04 -34.85
CA TRP A 6 1.56 -8.56 -34.17
C TRP A 6 0.96 -9.59 -33.19
N ALA A 7 1.53 -10.80 -33.14
CA ALA A 7 1.08 -11.85 -32.23
C ALA A 7 1.69 -11.72 -30.82
N ASP A 8 2.91 -11.18 -30.70
CA ASP A 8 3.63 -11.09 -29.42
C ASP A 8 3.18 -9.91 -28.55
N ASP A 9 2.59 -8.87 -29.14
CA ASP A 9 2.15 -7.66 -28.43
C ASP A 9 0.87 -7.86 -27.60
N ARG A 10 0.22 -9.03 -27.73
CA ARG A 10 -0.98 -9.40 -26.97
C ARG A 10 -0.68 -10.18 -25.68
N LEU A 11 0.59 -10.55 -25.46
CA LEU A 11 1.01 -11.34 -24.31
C LEU A 11 1.49 -10.52 -23.10
N ASN A 12 1.64 -9.20 -23.23
CA ASN A 12 2.25 -8.36 -22.18
C ASN A 12 1.31 -7.32 -21.55
N THR A 13 0.00 -7.50 -21.67
CA THR A 13 -0.95 -6.79 -20.81
C THR A 13 -1.35 -7.73 -19.68
N PRO A 14 -0.89 -7.53 -18.43
CA PRO A 14 -1.45 -8.25 -17.30
C PRO A 14 -2.95 -7.92 -17.26
N GLY A 15 -3.75 -8.91 -17.66
CA GLY A 15 -5.18 -8.76 -17.82
C GLY A 15 -5.81 -8.38 -16.49
N ASP A 16 -6.26 -7.14 -16.39
CA ASP A 16 -7.18 -6.72 -15.35
C ASP A 16 -8.55 -7.38 -15.64
N ARG A 17 -8.67 -8.65 -15.24
CA ARG A 17 -9.91 -9.43 -15.26
C ARG A 17 -10.81 -9.07 -14.08
N THR A 18 -10.77 -7.82 -13.62
CA THR A 18 -11.82 -7.33 -12.73
C THR A 18 -13.01 -6.87 -13.55
N ARG A 19 -14.19 -6.89 -12.92
CA ARG A 19 -15.49 -6.40 -13.41
C ARG A 19 -16.41 -7.44 -14.04
N PHE A 20 -16.54 -8.60 -13.38
CA PHE A 20 -17.83 -9.32 -13.39
C PHE A 20 -18.18 -9.95 -12.03
N LYS A 21 -17.89 -9.27 -10.92
CA LYS A 21 -18.68 -9.50 -9.71
C LYS A 21 -19.98 -8.73 -9.86
N ARG A 22 -20.97 -9.36 -10.51
CA ARG A 22 -22.38 -9.00 -10.33
C ARG A 22 -22.60 -8.92 -8.83
N HIS A 23 -22.82 -7.72 -8.30
CA HIS A 23 -23.57 -7.58 -7.07
C HIS A 23 -24.94 -8.19 -7.37
N LEU A 24 -25.10 -9.49 -7.11
CA LEU A 24 -26.41 -10.04 -6.80
C LEU A 24 -26.83 -9.35 -5.51
N LYS A 25 -27.41 -8.15 -5.67
CA LYS A 25 -28.32 -7.62 -4.68
C LYS A 25 -29.44 -8.63 -4.62
N ASN A 26 -29.40 -9.54 -3.65
CA ASN A 26 -30.58 -10.33 -3.31
C ASN A 26 -31.66 -9.30 -2.92
N PRO A 27 -32.74 -9.14 -3.70
CA PRO A 27 -33.76 -8.13 -3.44
C PRO A 27 -34.64 -8.51 -2.24
N PHE A 28 -34.45 -9.70 -1.69
CA PHE A 28 -35.10 -10.14 -0.47
C PHE A 28 -34.23 -9.76 0.74
N THR A 29 -34.74 -8.84 1.57
CA THR A 29 -34.39 -8.60 2.98
C THR A 29 -33.14 -7.78 3.36
N GLY A 30 -32.63 -6.90 2.49
CA GLY A 30 -31.39 -6.13 2.77
C GLY A 30 -31.51 -4.62 3.05
N ASP A 31 -32.27 -3.87 2.25
CA ASP A 31 -32.12 -2.40 2.23
C ASP A 31 -32.86 -1.70 3.39
N SER A 32 -34.13 -2.03 3.63
CA SER A 32 -34.94 -1.36 4.67
C SER A 32 -34.43 -1.62 6.09
N PHE A 33 -34.00 -2.84 6.37
CA PHE A 33 -33.43 -3.18 7.68
C PHE A 33 -32.04 -2.56 7.90
N GLY A 34 -31.28 -2.32 6.82
CA GLY A 34 -29.95 -1.72 6.90
C GLY A 34 -30.01 -0.24 7.22
N GLN A 35 -30.96 0.45 6.59
CA GLN A 35 -31.26 1.85 6.89
C GLN A 35 -31.83 2.00 8.31
N PHE A 36 -32.65 1.06 8.77
CA PHE A 36 -33.16 1.04 10.14
C PHE A 36 -32.04 0.82 11.17
N ALA A 37 -31.16 -0.15 10.96
CA ALA A 37 -30.02 -0.39 11.87
C ALA A 37 -29.05 0.81 11.92
N GLU A 38 -28.76 1.43 10.78
CA GLU A 38 -27.97 2.66 10.70
C GLU A 38 -28.65 3.80 11.47
N TRP A 39 -29.96 3.95 11.33
CA TRP A 39 -30.73 4.94 12.08
C TRP A 39 -30.71 4.66 13.60
N VAL A 40 -30.93 3.41 14.02
CA VAL A 40 -30.87 3.00 15.44
C VAL A 40 -29.47 3.20 16.02
N ALA A 41 -28.41 2.86 15.28
CA ALA A 41 -27.03 3.05 15.73
C ALA A 41 -26.72 4.54 15.94
N ARG A 42 -27.12 5.40 14.99
CA ARG A 42 -26.99 6.86 15.12
C ARG A 42 -27.86 7.44 16.24
N PHE A 43 -29.03 6.83 16.49
CA PHE A 43 -29.94 7.24 17.55
C PHE A 43 -29.41 6.88 18.94
N MET A 44 -28.96 5.63 19.16
CA MET A 44 -28.39 5.17 20.43
C MET A 44 -27.04 5.83 20.76
N GLY A 45 -26.23 6.18 19.76
CA GLY A 45 -24.97 6.89 19.96
C GLY A 45 -25.10 8.38 20.26
N SER A 46 -26.32 8.93 20.22
CA SER A 46 -26.55 10.36 20.44
C SER A 46 -26.75 10.70 21.92
N PRO A 47 -26.08 11.72 22.47
CA PRO A 47 -26.31 12.18 23.85
C PRO A 47 -27.75 12.67 24.09
N ALA A 48 -28.48 13.05 23.02
CA ALA A 48 -29.88 13.43 23.10
C ALA A 48 -30.81 12.27 23.47
N PHE A 49 -30.45 11.02 23.10
CA PHE A 49 -31.24 9.84 23.43
C PHE A 49 -31.27 9.59 24.94
N LEU A 50 -30.11 9.69 25.60
CA LEU A 50 -29.99 9.54 27.05
C LEU A 50 -30.80 10.61 27.80
N LEU A 51 -30.76 11.86 27.34
CA LEU A 51 -31.56 12.94 27.91
C LEU A 51 -33.06 12.68 27.78
N TRP A 52 -33.53 12.30 26.58
CA TRP A 52 -34.94 12.00 26.35
C TRP A 52 -35.43 10.82 27.19
N MET A 53 -34.64 9.73 27.28
CA MET A 53 -34.93 8.58 28.14
C MET A 53 -35.00 8.96 29.63
N THR A 54 -34.08 9.82 30.08
CA THR A 54 -34.08 10.30 31.47
C THR A 54 -35.32 11.13 31.77
N ILE A 55 -35.70 12.05 30.88
CA ILE A 55 -36.92 12.85 31.00
C ILE A 55 -38.16 11.96 30.99
N PHE A 56 -38.22 10.96 30.12
CA PHE A 56 -39.34 10.01 30.05
C PHE A 56 -39.52 9.26 31.37
N VAL A 57 -38.42 8.73 31.94
CA VAL A 57 -38.46 8.03 33.25
C VAL A 57 -38.91 8.99 34.37
N ILE A 58 -38.37 10.20 34.43
CA ILE A 58 -38.75 11.20 35.44
C ILE A 58 -40.22 11.60 35.29
N SER A 59 -40.67 11.85 34.06
CA SER A 59 -42.06 12.19 33.76
C SER A 59 -43.00 11.06 34.14
N TRP A 60 -42.62 9.81 33.89
CA TRP A 60 -43.42 8.64 34.23
C TRP A 60 -43.54 8.47 35.75
N ILE A 61 -42.42 8.58 36.47
CA ILE A 61 -42.42 8.59 37.94
C ILE A 61 -43.29 9.73 38.47
N SER A 62 -43.18 10.92 37.91
CA SER A 62 -43.98 12.09 38.32
C SER A 62 -45.48 11.87 38.09
N LEU A 63 -45.88 11.40 36.91
CA LEU A 63 -47.28 11.08 36.60
C LEU A 63 -47.84 9.99 37.53
N ASN A 64 -47.02 9.00 37.88
CA ASN A 64 -47.40 7.92 38.79
C ASN A 64 -47.62 8.43 40.23
N VAL A 65 -46.72 9.28 40.73
CA VAL A 65 -46.83 9.92 42.05
C VAL A 65 -48.03 10.88 42.11
N LEU A 66 -48.29 11.67 41.07
CA LEU A 66 -49.46 12.56 41.00
C LEU A 66 -50.78 11.77 40.84
N GLY A 67 -50.76 10.64 40.13
CA GLY A 67 -51.89 9.72 39.96
C GLY A 67 -52.17 8.82 41.17
N SER A 68 -51.37 8.89 42.22
CA SER A 68 -51.48 8.07 43.44
C SER A 68 -52.81 8.25 44.20
N TRP A 69 -53.57 9.31 43.91
CA TRP A 69 -54.93 9.49 44.43
C TRP A 69 -55.94 8.41 43.98
N HIS A 70 -55.60 7.60 42.97
CA HIS A 70 -56.43 6.50 42.46
C HIS A 70 -55.75 5.11 42.54
N HIS A 71 -54.63 4.97 43.25
CA HIS A 71 -53.87 3.71 43.41
C HIS A 71 -53.57 2.97 42.09
N TRP A 72 -53.32 3.69 41.00
CA TRP A 72 -53.17 3.06 39.68
C TRP A 72 -51.87 2.24 39.54
N ASP A 73 -50.85 2.48 40.38
CA ASP A 73 -49.65 1.64 40.54
C ASP A 73 -48.88 2.00 41.83
N ALA A 74 -49.27 1.43 42.98
CA ALA A 74 -48.62 1.66 44.27
C ALA A 74 -47.27 0.91 44.39
N TYR A 75 -46.34 1.43 45.20
CA TYR A 75 -45.00 0.88 45.40
C TYR A 75 -44.99 -0.65 45.62
N PRO A 76 -44.19 -1.47 44.89
CA PRO A 76 -43.18 -1.15 43.87
C PRO A 76 -43.75 -1.18 42.44
N PHE A 77 -43.56 -0.11 41.67
CA PHE A 77 -44.11 0.14 40.32
C PHE A 77 -44.10 -1.08 39.37
N ILE A 78 -45.14 -1.93 39.43
CA ILE A 78 -45.14 -3.25 38.81
C ILE A 78 -45.30 -3.13 37.29
N LEU A 79 -46.07 -2.14 36.86
CA LEU A 79 -46.31 -1.86 35.44
C LEU A 79 -45.06 -1.31 34.76
N LEU A 80 -44.30 -0.44 35.45
CA LEU A 80 -43.02 0.06 34.96
C LEU A 80 -42.02 -1.09 34.80
N ASN A 81 -41.95 -1.97 35.80
CA ASN A 81 -41.04 -3.11 35.76
C ASN A 81 -41.43 -4.10 34.64
N LEU A 82 -42.72 -4.32 34.42
CA LEU A 82 -43.22 -5.16 33.34
C LEU A 82 -42.90 -4.56 31.96
N ALA A 83 -43.09 -3.24 31.80
CA ALA A 83 -42.75 -2.52 30.58
C ALA A 83 -41.24 -2.58 30.29
N PHE A 84 -40.38 -2.36 31.29
CA PHE A 84 -38.93 -2.44 31.14
C PHE A 84 -38.46 -3.86 30.83
N SER A 85 -39.06 -4.87 31.45
CA SER A 85 -38.78 -6.29 31.17
C SER A 85 -39.11 -6.65 29.71
N THR A 86 -40.23 -6.12 29.19
CA THR A 86 -40.61 -6.29 27.79
C THR A 86 -39.67 -5.51 26.85
N GLN A 87 -39.25 -4.31 27.26
CA GLN A 87 -38.30 -3.48 26.51
C GLN A 87 -36.96 -4.19 26.34
N ALA A 88 -36.41 -4.78 27.41
CA ALA A 88 -35.19 -5.57 27.37
C ALA A 88 -35.35 -6.81 26.48
N SER A 89 -36.49 -7.51 26.60
CA SER A 89 -36.76 -8.74 25.83
C SER A 89 -36.83 -8.50 24.31
N TYR A 90 -37.44 -7.41 23.84
CA TYR A 90 -37.49 -7.10 22.40
C TYR A 90 -36.19 -6.46 21.87
N SER A 91 -35.38 -5.86 22.75
CA SER A 91 -34.12 -5.23 22.35
C SER A 91 -33.07 -6.27 21.94
N ALA A 92 -33.00 -7.40 22.64
CA ALA A 92 -32.06 -8.48 22.35
C ALA A 92 -32.10 -8.99 20.89
N PRO A 93 -33.25 -9.35 20.30
CA PRO A 93 -33.30 -9.79 18.91
C PRO A 93 -32.98 -8.66 17.92
N LEU A 94 -33.40 -7.41 18.20
CA LEU A 94 -33.08 -6.27 17.34
C LEU A 94 -31.57 -6.02 17.28
N ILE A 95 -30.91 -6.07 18.45
CA ILE A 95 -29.44 -5.94 18.57
C ILE A 95 -28.75 -7.11 17.86
N LEU A 96 -29.23 -8.34 18.03
CA LEU A 96 -28.65 -9.53 17.38
C LEU A 96 -28.71 -9.42 15.85
N LEU A 97 -29.82 -8.94 15.29
CA LEU A 97 -29.89 -8.72 13.85
C LEU A 97 -28.98 -7.56 13.38
N ALA A 98 -28.82 -6.51 14.19
CA ALA A 98 -27.87 -5.44 13.89
C ALA A 98 -26.41 -5.95 13.90
N GLN A 99 -26.08 -6.80 14.89
CA GLN A 99 -24.75 -7.42 15.03
C GLN A 99 -24.43 -8.38 13.88
N ASN A 100 -25.35 -9.29 13.51
CA ASN A 100 -25.17 -10.21 12.38
C ASN A 100 -24.80 -9.49 11.06
N ARG A 101 -25.31 -8.28 10.87
CA ARG A 101 -25.00 -7.47 9.71
C ARG A 101 -23.68 -6.73 9.79
N GLN A 102 -23.31 -6.27 10.98
CA GLN A 102 -21.99 -5.69 11.22
C GLN A 102 -20.92 -6.74 10.93
N GLU A 103 -21.07 -7.96 11.47
CA GLU A 103 -20.16 -9.08 11.22
C GLU A 103 -20.06 -9.45 9.73
N ALA A 104 -21.17 -9.40 8.99
CA ALA A 104 -21.15 -9.67 7.55
C ALA A 104 -20.37 -8.60 6.77
N ARG A 105 -20.48 -7.32 7.15
CA ARG A 105 -19.67 -6.22 6.56
C ARG A 105 -18.20 -6.37 6.93
N ASP A 106 -17.92 -6.65 8.19
CA ASP A 106 -16.55 -6.79 8.70
C ASP A 106 -15.83 -7.96 8.00
N LYS A 107 -16.52 -9.08 7.76
CA LYS A 107 -15.99 -10.20 6.98
C LYS A 107 -15.63 -9.81 5.55
N LEU A 108 -16.49 -9.05 4.86
CA LEU A 108 -16.22 -8.58 3.51
C LEU A 108 -15.03 -7.61 3.47
N SER A 109 -14.93 -6.70 4.44
CA SER A 109 -13.78 -5.79 4.57
C SER A 109 -12.48 -6.57 4.77
N LEU A 110 -12.49 -7.58 5.65
CA LEU A 110 -11.31 -8.41 5.91
C LEU A 110 -10.88 -9.22 4.69
N GLU A 111 -11.81 -9.71 3.88
CA GLU A 111 -11.49 -10.41 2.63
C GLU A 111 -10.84 -9.47 1.60
N ASP A 112 -11.35 -8.25 1.47
CA ASP A 112 -10.80 -7.27 0.54
C ASP A 112 -9.42 -6.77 1.00
N ASP A 113 -9.24 -6.50 2.29
CA ASP A 113 -7.95 -6.14 2.88
C ASP A 113 -6.90 -7.23 2.64
N ARG A 114 -7.28 -8.50 2.81
CA ARG A 114 -6.38 -9.63 2.49
C ARG A 114 -5.99 -9.67 1.03
N ARG A 115 -6.93 -9.38 0.13
CA ARG A 115 -6.67 -9.34 -1.31
C ARG A 115 -5.73 -8.20 -1.67
N VAL A 116 -5.99 -7.00 -1.15
CA VAL A 116 -5.14 -5.81 -1.35
C VAL A 116 -3.74 -6.06 -0.80
N ALA A 117 -3.61 -6.65 0.39
CA ALA A 117 -2.32 -6.99 0.97
C ALA A 117 -1.54 -8.02 0.13
N ALA A 118 -2.23 -9.05 -0.38
CA ALA A 118 -1.62 -10.03 -1.28
C ALA A 118 -1.13 -9.39 -2.59
N GLN A 119 -1.92 -8.49 -3.17
CA GLN A 119 -1.54 -7.76 -4.38
C GLN A 119 -0.36 -6.81 -4.11
N SER A 120 -0.40 -6.04 -3.04
CA SER A 120 0.70 -5.15 -2.63
C SER A 120 2.01 -5.92 -2.42
N ARG A 121 1.95 -7.12 -1.84
CA ARG A 121 3.13 -7.98 -1.70
C ARG A 121 3.68 -8.43 -3.05
N ALA A 122 2.81 -8.84 -3.97
CA ALA A 122 3.24 -9.23 -5.32
C ALA A 122 3.87 -8.06 -6.08
N ASP A 123 3.31 -6.86 -5.96
CA ASP A 123 3.84 -5.64 -6.58
C ASP A 123 5.21 -5.27 -5.99
N MET A 124 5.39 -5.38 -4.67
CA MET A 124 6.69 -5.18 -4.03
C MET A 124 7.72 -6.20 -4.49
N ASP A 125 7.35 -7.48 -4.60
CA ASP A 125 8.25 -8.53 -5.09
C ASP A 125 8.64 -8.29 -6.56
N PHE A 126 7.72 -7.79 -7.38
CA PHE A 126 7.99 -7.40 -8.76
C PHE A 126 8.95 -6.21 -8.82
N LEU A 127 8.67 -5.14 -8.08
CA LEU A 127 9.54 -3.96 -8.01
C LEU A 127 10.94 -4.31 -7.48
N ALA A 128 11.05 -5.21 -6.50
CA ALA A 128 12.34 -5.65 -5.98
C ALA A 128 13.16 -6.40 -7.04
N ARG A 129 12.51 -7.25 -7.85
CA ARG A 129 13.16 -7.93 -8.98
C ARG A 129 13.59 -6.95 -10.06
N GLU A 130 12.76 -5.96 -10.37
CA GLU A 130 13.05 -4.95 -11.37
C GLU A 130 14.20 -4.03 -10.92
N ILE A 131 14.26 -3.68 -9.65
CA ILE A 131 15.39 -2.92 -9.09
C ILE A 131 16.67 -3.76 -9.10
N ALA A 132 16.58 -5.07 -8.82
CA ALA A 132 17.72 -5.96 -8.87
C ALA A 132 18.26 -6.12 -10.30
N SER A 133 17.39 -6.29 -11.30
CA SER A 133 17.79 -6.37 -12.72
C SER A 133 18.38 -5.05 -13.20
N LEU A 134 17.75 -3.92 -12.85
CA LEU A 134 18.27 -2.58 -13.15
C LEU A 134 19.66 -2.38 -12.54
N ARG A 135 19.84 -2.72 -11.26
CA ARG A 135 21.14 -2.61 -10.57
C ARG A 135 22.21 -3.48 -11.25
N ALA A 136 21.87 -4.69 -11.67
CA ALA A 136 22.80 -5.57 -12.37
C ALA A 136 23.24 -4.95 -13.71
N SER A 137 22.31 -4.43 -14.51
CA SER A 137 22.61 -3.78 -15.79
C SER A 137 23.49 -2.52 -15.65
N VAL A 138 23.21 -1.69 -14.64
CA VAL A 138 24.02 -0.49 -14.33
C VAL A 138 25.42 -0.88 -13.83
N GLY A 139 25.51 -1.95 -13.02
CA GLY A 139 26.78 -2.48 -12.54
C GLY A 139 27.71 -2.98 -13.64
N GLU A 140 27.16 -3.69 -14.64
CA GLU A 140 27.92 -4.19 -15.80
C GLU A 140 28.46 -3.05 -16.67
N MET A 141 27.66 -2.01 -16.94
CA MET A 141 28.11 -0.83 -17.68
C MET A 141 29.24 -0.10 -16.93
N ALA A 142 29.08 0.12 -15.62
CA ALA A 142 30.10 0.78 -14.81
C ALA A 142 31.43 -0.02 -14.79
N THR A 143 31.35 -1.35 -14.71
CA THR A 143 32.54 -2.22 -14.76
C THR A 143 33.21 -2.17 -16.13
N ARG A 144 32.43 -2.19 -17.22
CA ARG A 144 32.96 -2.08 -18.58
C ARG A 144 33.66 -0.75 -18.84
N ASP A 145 33.05 0.36 -18.43
CA ASP A 145 33.62 1.69 -18.64
C ASP A 145 34.91 1.89 -17.82
N PHE A 146 34.93 1.39 -16.57
CA PHE A 146 36.13 1.39 -15.73
C PHE A 146 37.26 0.54 -16.32
N VAL A 147 36.96 -0.71 -16.72
CA VAL A 147 37.96 -1.59 -17.35
C VAL A 147 38.49 -0.93 -18.63
N ARG A 148 37.63 -0.27 -19.41
CA ARG A 148 38.01 0.42 -20.64
C ARG A 148 38.88 1.65 -20.40
N SER A 149 38.61 2.44 -19.35
CA SER A 149 39.45 3.60 -19.01
C SER A 149 40.83 3.15 -18.54
N GLU A 150 40.88 2.15 -17.65
CA GLU A 150 42.14 1.62 -17.13
C GLU A 150 43.04 1.05 -18.24
N LEU A 151 42.46 0.25 -19.14
CA LEU A 151 43.18 -0.25 -20.33
C LEU A 151 43.71 0.88 -21.21
N ARG A 152 42.94 1.96 -21.37
CA ARG A 152 43.34 3.11 -22.19
C ARG A 152 44.48 3.90 -21.55
N ASP A 153 44.44 4.04 -20.23
CA ASP A 153 45.45 4.76 -19.48
C ASP A 153 46.78 3.99 -19.49
N GLN A 154 46.75 2.66 -19.27
CA GLN A 154 47.94 1.80 -19.39
C GLN A 154 48.54 1.79 -20.80
N ILE A 155 47.70 1.77 -21.85
CA ILE A 155 48.19 1.86 -23.24
C ILE A 155 48.88 3.22 -23.48
N ARG A 156 48.30 4.31 -22.95
CA ARG A 156 48.87 5.65 -23.10
C ARG A 156 50.21 5.78 -22.38
N GLU A 157 50.33 5.18 -21.20
CA GLU A 157 51.57 5.13 -20.43
C GLU A 157 52.67 4.36 -21.19
N LEU A 158 52.37 3.17 -21.70
CA LEU A 158 53.33 2.37 -22.49
C LEU A 158 53.79 3.09 -23.77
N ILE A 159 52.88 3.81 -24.45
CA ILE A 159 53.25 4.60 -25.63
C ILE A 159 54.20 5.75 -25.23
N ALA A 160 53.91 6.44 -24.13
CA ALA A 160 54.75 7.53 -23.65
C ALA A 160 56.15 7.04 -23.24
N GLU A 161 56.25 5.87 -22.60
CA GLU A 161 57.54 5.27 -22.23
C GLU A 161 58.37 4.86 -23.46
N LEU A 162 57.74 4.30 -24.50
CA LEU A 162 58.41 3.99 -25.76
C LEU A 162 58.89 5.26 -26.49
N GLU A 163 58.08 6.31 -26.49
CA GLU A 163 58.44 7.60 -27.11
C GLU A 163 59.64 8.26 -26.39
N ASP A 164 59.65 8.24 -25.05
CA ASP A 164 60.78 8.72 -24.23
C ASP A 164 62.05 7.88 -24.44
N SER A 165 61.89 6.56 -24.61
CA SER A 165 63.00 5.64 -24.92
C SER A 165 63.62 5.90 -26.31
N ASP A 166 62.77 6.19 -27.31
CA ASP A 166 63.20 6.53 -28.67
C ASP A 166 63.89 7.91 -28.70
N ASP A 167 63.36 8.90 -27.97
CA ASP A 167 63.96 10.23 -27.82
C ASP A 167 65.34 10.16 -27.12
N GLU A 168 65.49 9.37 -26.05
CA GLU A 168 66.79 9.14 -25.38
C GLU A 168 67.81 8.46 -26.31
N ALA A 169 67.36 7.53 -27.16
CA ALA A 169 68.21 6.87 -28.14
C ALA A 169 68.68 7.83 -29.25
N ASP A 170 67.80 8.71 -29.73
CA ASP A 170 68.13 9.74 -30.72
C ASP A 170 69.06 10.82 -30.14
N ASP A 171 68.87 11.23 -28.88
CA ASP A 171 69.76 12.18 -28.19
C ASP A 171 71.15 11.59 -27.92
N ALA A 172 71.23 10.31 -27.55
CA ALA A 172 72.50 9.60 -27.38
C ALA A 172 73.27 9.47 -28.71
N ALA A 173 72.58 9.16 -29.80
CA ALA A 173 73.16 9.12 -31.15
C ALA A 173 73.64 10.52 -31.61
N SER A 174 72.90 11.56 -31.26
CA SER A 174 73.24 12.96 -31.55
C SER A 174 74.48 13.42 -30.78
N GLN A 175 74.60 13.06 -29.49
CA GLN A 175 75.77 13.37 -28.65
C GLN A 175 77.04 12.64 -29.11
N GLU A 176 76.94 11.37 -29.51
CA GLU A 176 78.09 10.60 -30.03
C GLU A 176 78.60 11.16 -31.37
N SER A 177 77.70 11.66 -32.23
CA SER A 177 78.09 12.37 -33.46
C SER A 177 78.84 13.68 -33.17
N SER A 178 78.48 14.39 -32.08
CA SER A 178 79.13 15.64 -31.69
C SER A 178 80.50 15.46 -31.01
N HIS A 179 80.73 14.32 -30.35
CA HIS A 179 82.02 14.00 -29.71
C HIS A 179 83.08 13.52 -30.73
N THR A 180 82.64 12.93 -31.85
CA THR A 180 83.55 12.40 -32.88
C THR A 180 84.14 13.49 -33.79
N ASP A 181 83.59 14.72 -33.78
CA ASP A 181 84.11 15.88 -34.52
C ASP A 181 85.09 16.74 -33.68
N ALA A 182 85.37 16.36 -32.42
CA ALA A 182 86.30 17.05 -31.54
C ALA A 182 87.58 16.24 -31.30
N SER A 183 88.43 16.10 -32.33
CA SER A 183 89.85 15.79 -32.12
C SER A 183 90.76 16.80 -32.82
N PRO A 184 91.90 17.10 -32.19
CA PRO A 184 92.55 18.41 -32.25
C PRO A 184 93.42 18.54 -33.50
N ASP A 185 93.15 19.55 -34.32
CA ASP A 185 94.12 20.02 -35.31
C ASP A 185 94.77 21.32 -34.81
N GLY A 186 96.10 21.38 -34.95
CA GLY A 186 96.84 22.63 -34.85
C GLY A 186 97.89 22.71 -33.74
N SER A 187 99.02 22.02 -33.98
CA SER A 187 100.41 22.54 -33.96
C SER A 187 100.91 23.37 -32.77
#